data_AF-A0A1U9AKM4-F1
#
_entry.id   AF-A0A1U9AKM4-F1
#
_cell.length_a   1.000
_cell.length_b   1.000
_cell.length_c   1.000
_cell.angle_alpha   90.00
_cell.angle_beta   90.00
_cell.angle_gamma   90.00
#
_symmetry.space_group_name_H-M   'P 1'
#
loop_
_entity.id
_entity.type
_entity.pdbx_description
1 polymer ?
#
loop_
_entity_poly.entity_id
_entity_poly.type
_entity_poly.pdbx_seq_one_letter_code
_entity_poly.pdbx_strand_id
1 'polypeptide(L)'
;MKTLISSVLLFCILATALAPPPSQPQFSNKVLKTLAEPNCKKYEGKKCDLNLNPVCGTNGRTYYNECALCVFIRDSTKKADKMVKIHKWGEC
;
A
#
# COMPACT_ATOMS: atom_id res chain seq x y z
N MET A 1 22.10 9.59 -53.75
CA MET A 1 20.88 10.00 -53.03
C MET A 1 20.05 8.83 -52.46
N LYS A 2 20.61 7.62 -52.29
CA LYS A 2 19.88 6.43 -51.80
C LYS A 2 20.41 5.89 -50.46
N THR A 3 21.61 6.30 -50.06
CA THR A 3 22.28 5.90 -48.82
C THR A 3 21.93 6.77 -47.61
N LEU A 4 21.54 8.04 -47.84
CA LEU A 4 21.17 8.99 -46.78
C LEU A 4 19.82 8.66 -46.13
N ILE A 5 18.90 8.03 -46.88
CA ILE A 5 17.56 7.68 -46.37
C ILE A 5 17.65 6.51 -45.38
N SER A 6 18.58 5.57 -45.61
CA SER A 6 18.79 4.39 -44.76
C SER A 6 19.43 4.74 -43.41
N SER A 7 20.39 5.68 -43.40
CA SER A 7 21.03 6.11 -42.16
C SER A 7 20.09 6.94 -41.27
N VAL A 8 19.25 7.81 -41.86
CA VAL A 8 18.26 8.59 -41.09
C VAL A 8 17.24 7.69 -40.41
N LEU A 9 16.74 6.66 -41.10
CA LEU A 9 15.85 5.65 -40.50
C LEU A 9 16.54 4.92 -39.33
N LEU A 10 17.82 4.54 -39.49
CA LEU A 10 18.58 3.88 -38.42
C LEU A 10 18.74 4.77 -37.17
N PHE A 11 19.03 6.06 -37.36
CA PHE A 11 19.14 7.03 -36.25
C PHE A 11 17.80 7.30 -35.56
N CYS A 12 16.69 7.32 -36.30
CA CYS A 12 15.35 7.48 -35.71
C CYS A 12 14.97 6.30 -34.81
N ILE A 13 15.37 5.07 -35.17
CA ILE A 13 15.09 3.88 -34.35
C ILE A 13 15.87 3.94 -33.02
N LEU A 14 17.12 4.42 -33.04
CA LEU A 14 17.96 4.61 -31.86
C LEU A 14 17.46 5.71 -30.90
N ALA A 15 16.82 6.76 -31.42
CA ALA A 15 16.33 7.88 -30.60
C ALA A 15 15.08 7.54 -29.75
N THR A 16 14.33 6.49 -30.11
CA THR A 16 13.12 6.09 -29.37
C THR A 16 13.40 5.30 -28.09
N ALA A 17 14.65 4.85 -27.89
CA ALA A 17 15.04 4.03 -26.74
C ALA A 17 15.48 4.84 -25.49
N LEU A 18 15.53 6.17 -25.58
CA LEU A 18 16.04 7.02 -24.49
C LEU A 18 15.00 7.90 -23.79
N ALA A 19 13.71 7.75 -24.09
CA ALA A 19 12.68 8.33 -23.25
C ALA A 19 12.42 7.37 -22.08
N PRO A 20 12.73 7.73 -20.82
CA PRO A 20 12.21 6.97 -19.70
C PRO A 20 10.68 6.94 -19.84
N PRO A 21 10.01 5.79 -19.64
CA PRO A 21 8.55 5.74 -19.63
C PRO A 21 8.06 6.82 -18.67
N PRO A 22 6.99 7.59 -19.00
CA PRO A 22 6.44 8.57 -18.08
C PRO A 22 6.28 7.85 -16.76
N SER A 23 7.09 8.27 -15.79
CA SER A 23 7.15 7.65 -14.49
C SER A 23 5.72 7.48 -14.05
N GLN A 24 5.33 6.22 -13.82
CA GLN A 24 4.06 5.88 -13.22
C GLN A 24 3.75 6.93 -12.14
N PRO A 25 2.50 7.40 -12.02
CA PRO A 25 2.15 8.31 -10.94
C PRO A 25 2.80 7.75 -9.66
N GLN A 26 3.61 8.56 -8.98
CA GLN A 26 4.35 8.19 -7.76
C GLN A 26 3.35 7.93 -6.62
N PHE A 27 2.45 6.98 -6.82
CA PHE A 27 1.40 6.56 -5.92
C PHE A 27 1.88 5.45 -4.97
N SER A 28 3.14 5.07 -5.07
CA SER A 28 3.81 4.24 -4.10
C SER A 28 5.05 5.00 -3.69
N ASN A 29 5.01 5.55 -2.46
CA ASN A 29 6.14 5.77 -1.54
C ASN A 29 5.84 6.89 -0.51
N LYS A 30 4.94 7.85 -0.81
CA LYS A 30 4.51 8.86 0.18
C LYS A 30 3.23 8.46 0.94
N VAL A 31 2.32 7.73 0.29
CA VAL A 31 1.07 7.22 0.90
C VAL A 31 1.34 6.01 1.81
N LEU A 32 2.32 5.17 1.46
CA LEU A 32 2.70 3.99 2.25
C LEU A 32 3.42 4.34 3.56
N LYS A 33 4.05 5.52 3.66
CA LYS A 33 4.78 5.94 4.87
C LYS A 33 3.88 6.26 6.06
N THR A 34 2.59 6.51 5.83
CA THR A 34 1.64 6.92 6.90
C THR A 34 0.81 5.76 7.44
N LEU A 35 0.83 4.59 6.79
CA LEU A 35 0.01 3.44 7.18
C LEU A 35 0.89 2.37 7.83
N ALA A 36 0.57 2.00 9.07
CA ALA A 36 1.24 0.92 9.77
C ALA A 36 0.48 -0.41 9.57
N GLU A 37 1.21 -1.48 9.30
CA GLU A 37 0.64 -2.83 9.24
C GLU A 37 0.38 -3.34 10.67
N PRO A 38 -0.82 -3.84 11.00
CA PRO A 38 -1.06 -4.40 12.32
C PRO A 38 -0.32 -5.73 12.49
N ASN A 39 0.24 -5.96 13.68
CA ASN A 39 0.94 -7.20 13.99
C ASN A 39 -0.03 -8.32 14.37
N CYS A 40 -0.83 -8.79 13.41
CA CYS A 40 -1.85 -9.81 13.69
C CYS A 40 -1.28 -11.18 14.03
N LYS A 41 -0.05 -11.47 13.59
CA LYS A 41 0.65 -12.70 13.98
C LYS A 41 0.89 -12.79 15.49
N LYS A 42 1.10 -11.65 16.18
CA LYS A 42 1.23 -11.58 17.64
C LYS A 42 -0.01 -12.10 18.38
N TYR A 43 -1.20 -11.99 17.76
CA TYR A 43 -2.50 -12.31 18.36
C TYR A 43 -3.13 -13.60 17.80
N GLU A 44 -2.38 -14.38 17.01
CA GLU A 44 -2.85 -15.69 16.54
C GLU A 44 -3.10 -16.65 17.70
N GLY A 45 -4.30 -17.24 17.75
CA GLY A 45 -4.67 -18.22 18.78
C GLY A 45 -4.84 -17.68 20.21
N LYS A 46 -4.72 -16.37 20.44
CA LYS A 46 -4.85 -15.75 21.78
C LYS A 46 -6.17 -15.00 21.93
N LYS A 47 -6.69 -14.96 23.16
CA LYS A 47 -7.70 -13.97 23.55
C LYS A 47 -7.02 -12.60 23.60
N CYS A 48 -7.70 -11.56 23.11
CA CYS A 48 -7.21 -10.19 23.24
C CYS A 48 -7.15 -9.81 24.72
N ASP A 49 -6.07 -9.11 25.09
CA ASP A 49 -6.01 -8.46 26.40
C ASP A 49 -7.02 -7.31 26.47
N LEU A 50 -7.33 -6.88 27.70
CA LEU A 50 -8.22 -5.75 27.96
C LEU A 50 -7.47 -4.42 28.04
N ASN A 51 -6.23 -4.38 27.53
CA ASN A 51 -5.41 -3.17 27.55
C ASN A 51 -6.01 -2.15 26.57
N LEU A 52 -6.37 -0.98 27.09
CA LEU A 52 -6.89 0.14 26.30
C LEU A 52 -5.73 0.90 25.63
N ASN A 53 -5.41 0.48 24.40
CA ASN A 53 -4.38 1.09 23.55
C ASN A 53 -4.98 1.33 22.15
N PRO A 54 -5.89 2.32 22.01
CA PRO A 54 -6.72 2.43 20.82
C PRO A 54 -5.91 2.62 19.54
N VAL A 55 -6.48 2.18 18.41
CA VAL A 55 -5.92 2.39 17.08
C VAL A 55 -7.01 2.85 16.11
N CYS A 56 -6.68 3.79 15.24
CA CYS A 56 -7.54 4.22 14.15
C CYS A 56 -7.23 3.39 12.90
N GLY A 57 -8.21 2.66 12.39
CA GLY A 57 -8.07 1.92 11.14
C GLY A 57 -8.19 2.81 9.89
N THR A 58 -7.67 2.37 8.76
CA THR A 58 -7.85 3.05 7.45
C THR A 58 -9.30 3.11 6.98
N ASN A 59 -10.20 2.37 7.62
CA ASN A 59 -11.64 2.46 7.43
C ASN A 59 -12.33 3.51 8.33
N GLY A 60 -11.55 4.34 9.05
CA GLY A 60 -12.06 5.41 9.91
C GLY A 60 -12.71 4.92 11.21
N ARG A 61 -12.49 3.65 11.59
CA ARG A 61 -12.99 3.09 12.85
C ARG A 61 -11.90 3.02 13.90
N THR A 62 -12.24 3.42 15.12
CA THR A 62 -11.40 3.18 16.31
C THR A 62 -11.59 1.75 16.78
N TYR A 63 -10.50 1.06 17.06
CA TYR A 63 -10.48 -0.26 17.71
C TYR A 63 -9.85 -0.10 19.08
N TYR A 64 -10.40 -0.76 20.11
CA TYR A 64 -9.95 -0.58 21.50
C TYR A 64 -8.48 -0.96 21.72
N ASN A 65 -7.95 -1.86 20.89
CA ASN A 65 -6.52 -2.07 20.70
C ASN A 65 -6.20 -2.75 19.35
N GLU A 66 -4.91 -2.95 19.08
CA GLU A 66 -4.42 -3.63 17.87
C GLU A 66 -4.95 -5.07 17.74
N CYS A 67 -5.12 -5.79 18.85
CA CYS A 67 -5.69 -7.15 18.81
C CYS A 67 -7.13 -7.14 18.30
N ALA A 68 -7.93 -6.18 18.75
CA ALA A 68 -9.31 -5.98 18.30
C ALA A 68 -9.40 -5.72 16.80
N LEU A 69 -8.49 -4.89 16.27
CA LEU A 69 -8.36 -4.65 14.84
C LEU A 69 -8.04 -5.96 14.10
N CYS A 70 -7.12 -6.77 14.61
CA CYS A 70 -6.77 -8.06 14.01
C CYS A 70 -7.92 -9.08 14.03
N VAL A 71 -8.72 -9.12 15.11
CA VAL A 71 -9.93 -9.95 15.17
C VAL A 71 -10.94 -9.49 14.12
N PHE A 72 -11.18 -8.18 14.01
CA PHE A 72 -12.06 -7.64 12.96
C PHE A 72 -11.59 -8.02 11.56
N ILE A 73 -10.29 -7.86 11.27
CA ILE A 73 -9.68 -8.25 9.99
C ILE A 73 -9.90 -9.74 9.76
N ARG A 74 -9.63 -10.62 10.74
CA ARG A 74 -9.76 -12.07 10.59
C ARG A 74 -11.21 -12.52 10.38
N ASP A 75 -12.15 -11.96 11.13
CA ASP A 75 -13.52 -12.45 11.20
C ASP A 75 -14.41 -11.82 10.12
N SER A 76 -14.00 -10.70 9.51
CA SER A 76 -14.75 -10.11 8.40
C SER A 76 -14.74 -11.00 7.15
N THR A 77 -15.87 -11.07 6.45
CA THR A 77 -16.01 -11.71 5.14
C THR A 77 -15.76 -10.74 3.98
N LYS A 78 -15.67 -9.43 4.25
CA LYS A 78 -15.48 -8.42 3.22
C LYS A 78 -14.00 -8.27 2.87
N LYS A 79 -13.68 -8.35 1.57
CA LYS A 79 -12.31 -8.14 1.08
C LYS A 79 -11.75 -6.77 1.48
N ALA A 80 -12.59 -5.73 1.51
CA ALA A 80 -12.19 -4.39 1.95
C ALA A 80 -11.69 -4.36 3.40
N ASP A 81 -12.33 -5.12 4.28
CA ASP A 81 -11.96 -5.17 5.70
C ASP A 81 -10.63 -5.90 5.92
N LYS A 82 -10.28 -6.85 5.04
CA LYS A 82 -8.98 -7.52 5.04
C LYS A 82 -7.81 -6.57 4.73
N MET A 83 -8.10 -5.42 4.13
CA MET A 83 -7.09 -4.41 3.75
C MET A 83 -6.98 -3.27 4.76
N VAL A 84 -7.67 -3.36 5.91
CA VAL A 84 -7.59 -2.33 6.94
C VAL A 84 -6.21 -2.37 7.59
N LYS A 85 -5.56 -1.20 7.57
CA LYS A 85 -4.27 -0.95 8.22
C LYS A 85 -4.46 0.04 9.36
N ILE A 86 -3.44 0.24 10.17
CA ILE A 86 -3.43 1.30 11.18
C ILE A 86 -3.15 2.63 10.47
N HIS A 87 -4.10 3.55 10.53
CA HIS A 87 -3.95 4.93 10.06
C HIS A 87 -3.20 5.80 11.06
N LYS A 88 -3.51 5.66 12.36
CA LYS A 88 -2.77 6.26 13.48
C LYS A 88 -2.97 5.46 14.77
N TRP A 89 -2.02 5.54 15.68
CA TRP A 89 -2.21 5.10 17.07
C TRP A 89 -3.08 6.12 17.81
N GLY A 90 -3.94 5.64 18.71
CA GLY A 90 -4.99 6.43 19.33
C GLY A 90 -6.34 6.26 18.63
N GLU A 91 -7.33 7.03 19.08
CA GLU A 91 -8.65 7.09 18.44
C GLU A 91 -8.56 7.77 17.06
N CYS A 92 -9.49 7.43 16.15
CA CYS A 92 -9.83 8.28 15.02
C CYS A 92 -10.37 9.62 15.54
#